data_AF-A0A3D1I0V8-F1
#
_entry.id   AF-A0A3D1I0V8-F1
#
_cell.length_a   1.000
_cell.length_b   1.000
_cell.length_c   1.000
_cell.angle_alpha   90.00
_cell.angle_beta   90.00
_cell.angle_gamma   90.00
#
_symmetry.space_group_name_H-M   'P 1'
#
loop_
_entity.id
_entity.type
_entity.pdbx_description
1 polymer ?
#
loop_
_entity_poly.entity_id
_entity_poly.type
_entity_poly.pdbx_seq_one_letter_code
_entity_poly.pdbx_strand_id
1 'polypeptide(L)'
;MKLRKIAAVLVAIVVLCAAPICGLIGVDGVSFFAPQAEAAGKTYKVGDIVEFGSYPQSKVTNSSLVSALNKVSKNWVSYGYYSGTGSYGTMAQGDWMKYADFTYNGTKYRAVTFSQYRPVWTSELSSSDNSEQYDNGYTPNNIYYFKYEPLKWRILNPSTGFVICESIIDSQAYSNTVYGSYEPDGSVSVWWNDAEYTHYANDYATSSIRAWLNDDFYNTAFSSSQKTSILTSELNNRACSTAYSEYDSATTYDKVFLLSYSEMQNTAYGFSSSSARQAKGTDYAKCQGLRVYSSDERSPQRLRSADYDSIYACIVSNNGDLNNLCWYVSPTDFGIRPALKISNLSSTIPKSGGSGSSSGNS
;
A
#
# COMPACT_ATOMS: atom_id res chain seq x y z
N MET A 1 4.08 33.05 64.03
CA MET A 1 3.52 31.90 64.79
C MET A 1 3.00 30.90 63.75
N LYS A 2 3.58 29.73 63.44
CA LYS A 2 4.69 28.88 63.90
C LYS A 2 5.45 28.42 62.64
N LEU A 3 6.71 28.78 62.44
CA LEU A 3 7.92 27.94 62.60
C LEU A 3 7.80 26.45 62.23
N ARG A 4 8.64 26.03 61.27
CA ARG A 4 9.60 24.89 61.33
C ARG A 4 10.67 25.09 60.21
N LYS A 5 11.81 25.75 60.54
CA LYS A 5 13.19 25.20 60.74
C LYS A 5 13.84 24.72 59.42
N ILE A 6 14.76 25.45 58.75
CA ILE A 6 16.22 25.70 58.99
C ILE A 6 17.01 24.36 59.02
N ALA A 7 18.13 24.06 58.34
CA ALA A 7 19.29 24.74 57.72
C ALA A 7 19.87 23.80 56.61
N ALA A 8 20.55 24.18 55.52
CA ALA A 8 21.76 24.98 55.28
C ALA A 8 23.06 24.44 55.92
N VAL A 9 23.89 23.72 55.16
CA VAL A 9 25.36 23.67 55.39
C VAL A 9 26.11 23.60 54.04
N LEU A 10 26.99 24.58 53.86
CA LEU A 10 28.03 24.76 52.83
C LEU A 10 29.39 24.34 53.43
N VAL A 11 30.44 24.29 52.58
CA VAL A 11 31.92 24.25 52.82
C VAL A 11 32.53 23.01 52.13
N ALA A 12 33.27 23.06 51.01
CA ALA A 12 34.43 23.83 50.53
C ALA A 12 35.80 23.16 50.80
N ILE A 13 36.45 22.74 49.70
CA ILE A 13 37.89 22.77 49.33
C ILE A 13 38.92 22.05 50.21
N VAL A 14 39.69 21.10 49.64
CA VAL A 14 41.18 21.09 49.60
C VAL A 14 41.66 20.28 48.38
N VAL A 15 42.65 20.83 47.69
CA VAL A 15 43.35 20.31 46.51
C VAL A 15 44.80 19.90 46.90
N LEU A 16 45.39 19.00 46.11
CA LEU A 16 46.84 18.72 45.91
C LEU A 16 47.60 17.84 46.93
N CYS A 17 48.05 16.65 46.51
CA CYS A 17 49.45 16.35 46.12
C CYS A 17 49.83 14.86 46.25
N ALA A 18 50.69 14.43 45.31
CA ALA A 18 51.69 13.34 45.38
C ALA A 18 51.26 11.87 45.16
N ALA A 19 51.74 11.31 44.05
CA ALA A 19 52.01 9.88 43.82
C ALA A 19 53.45 9.55 44.25
N PRO A 20 53.99 8.31 44.11
CA PRO A 20 53.40 6.97 43.97
C PRO A 20 53.92 5.99 45.07
N ILE A 21 53.45 4.73 45.12
CA ILE A 21 54.24 3.48 45.35
C ILE A 21 53.28 2.28 45.46
N CYS A 22 53.72 1.18 44.84
CA CYS A 22 53.07 -0.09 44.55
C CYS A 22 52.40 -0.84 45.74
N GLY A 23 51.32 -1.54 45.42
CA GLY A 23 50.79 -2.67 46.19
C GLY A 23 49.66 -3.36 45.42
N LEU A 24 49.90 -4.58 44.95
CA LEU A 24 48.89 -5.43 44.31
C LEU A 24 47.72 -5.73 45.26
N ILE A 25 46.50 -5.81 44.73
CA ILE A 25 45.54 -6.94 44.80
C ILE A 25 44.13 -6.45 44.42
N GLY A 26 43.58 -7.05 43.36
CA GLY A 26 42.20 -7.56 43.34
C GLY A 26 41.02 -6.61 43.14
N VAL A 27 40.44 -6.70 41.93
CA VAL A 27 38.98 -6.71 41.65
C VAL A 27 38.22 -5.39 41.88
N ASP A 28 38.00 -4.62 40.81
CA ASP A 28 36.66 -4.37 40.23
C ASP A 28 36.67 -3.25 39.18
N GLY A 29 35.92 -3.47 38.10
CA GLY A 29 35.20 -2.39 37.41
C GLY A 29 36.01 -1.38 36.59
N VAL A 30 36.63 -1.81 35.50
CA VAL A 30 36.85 -0.90 34.34
C VAL A 30 36.30 -1.57 33.09
N SER A 31 34.98 -1.52 32.93
CA SER A 31 34.42 -1.44 31.59
C SER A 31 34.78 -0.06 31.07
N PHE A 32 35.99 0.05 30.50
CA PHE A 32 36.26 1.09 29.52
C PHE A 32 35.10 1.03 28.53
N PHE A 33 34.31 2.10 28.45
CA PHE A 33 33.36 2.30 27.38
C PHE A 33 34.16 2.27 26.08
N ALA A 34 34.29 1.08 25.50
CA ALA A 34 34.48 0.97 24.08
C ALA A 34 33.36 1.82 23.45
N PRO A 35 33.66 2.68 22.47
CA PRO A 35 32.60 3.23 21.66
C PRO A 35 31.85 2.01 21.17
N GLN A 36 30.55 1.91 21.48
CA GLN A 36 29.69 0.98 20.80
C GLN A 36 29.96 1.23 19.32
N ALA A 37 30.63 0.27 18.67
CA ALA A 37 30.82 0.32 17.24
C ALA A 37 29.40 0.45 16.70
N GLU A 38 29.06 1.67 16.28
CA GLU A 38 27.88 1.94 15.52
C GLU A 38 28.06 1.03 14.32
N ALA A 39 27.36 -0.11 14.36
CA ALA A 39 27.44 -1.10 13.31
C ALA A 39 27.20 -0.28 12.05
N ALA A 40 28.21 -0.19 11.17
CA ALA A 40 28.15 0.58 9.94
C ALA A 40 27.02 -0.03 9.11
N GLY A 41 25.80 0.43 9.41
CA GLY A 41 24.57 -0.13 8.94
C GLY A 41 24.56 0.15 7.47
N LYS A 42 24.48 -0.90 6.65
CA LYS A 42 24.36 -0.73 5.20
C LYS A 42 23.19 0.21 4.95
N THR A 43 23.50 1.42 4.48
CA THR A 43 22.49 2.44 4.21
C THR A 43 21.70 2.04 2.98
N TYR A 44 20.39 2.04 3.09
CA TYR A 44 19.51 1.83 1.95
C TYR A 44 19.68 2.92 0.89
N LYS A 45 19.51 2.55 -0.38
CA LYS A 45 19.54 3.47 -1.51
C LYS A 45 18.18 3.52 -2.21
N VAL A 46 17.92 4.59 -2.97
CA VAL A 46 16.76 4.63 -3.87
C VAL A 46 16.84 3.44 -4.84
N GLY A 47 15.71 2.75 -5.00
CA GLY A 47 15.60 1.54 -5.83
C GLY A 47 15.93 0.22 -5.11
N ASP A 48 16.53 0.24 -3.91
CA ASP A 48 16.67 -0.98 -3.10
C ASP A 48 15.28 -1.58 -2.80
N ILE A 49 15.21 -2.92 -2.79
CA ILE A 49 13.99 -3.67 -2.47
C ILE A 49 14.06 -4.19 -1.03
N VAL A 50 12.98 -4.00 -0.28
CA VAL A 50 12.79 -4.54 1.07
C VAL A 50 11.48 -5.33 1.18
N GLU A 51 11.41 -6.25 2.13
CA GLU A 51 10.20 -7.03 2.41
C GLU A 51 9.56 -6.55 3.71
N PHE A 52 8.26 -6.25 3.67
CA PHE A 52 7.53 -5.73 4.83
C PHE A 52 6.03 -5.98 4.70
N GLY A 53 5.40 -6.62 5.68
CA GLY A 53 4.03 -7.11 5.55
C GLY A 53 3.89 -8.30 4.58
N SER A 54 2.67 -8.81 4.43
CA SER A 54 2.35 -9.93 3.54
C SER A 54 0.92 -9.84 3.02
N TYR A 55 0.69 -10.23 1.79
CA TYR A 55 -0.62 -10.16 1.14
C TYR A 55 -0.80 -11.38 0.20
N PRO A 56 -2.03 -11.82 -0.16
CA PRO A 56 -2.23 -12.82 -1.20
C PRO A 56 -1.63 -12.35 -2.55
N GLN A 57 -0.85 -13.22 -3.19
CA GLN A 57 -0.17 -12.88 -4.45
C GLN A 57 -0.27 -14.00 -5.50
N SER A 58 0.52 -15.07 -5.39
CA SER A 58 0.54 -16.15 -6.38
C SER A 58 -0.66 -17.10 -6.26
N LYS A 59 -1.21 -17.51 -7.42
CA LYS A 59 -2.28 -18.52 -7.49
C LYS A 59 -1.71 -19.92 -7.27
N VAL A 60 -2.37 -20.71 -6.44
CA VAL A 60 -2.05 -22.13 -6.26
C VAL A 60 -2.58 -22.93 -7.45
N THR A 61 -1.68 -23.50 -8.24
CA THR A 61 -1.99 -24.31 -9.43
C THR A 61 -1.74 -25.81 -9.25
N ASN A 62 -0.98 -26.21 -8.21
CA ASN A 62 -0.73 -27.61 -7.91
C ASN A 62 -2.02 -28.32 -7.48
N SER A 63 -2.48 -29.29 -8.27
CA SER A 63 -3.77 -29.97 -8.08
C SER A 63 -3.88 -30.74 -6.76
N SER A 64 -2.78 -31.33 -6.28
CA SER A 64 -2.76 -32.02 -4.99
C SER A 64 -2.92 -31.05 -3.82
N LEU A 65 -2.25 -29.90 -3.87
CA LEU A 65 -2.40 -28.86 -2.86
C LEU A 65 -3.81 -28.24 -2.90
N VAL A 66 -4.33 -27.91 -4.08
CA VAL A 66 -5.73 -27.44 -4.22
C VAL A 66 -6.72 -28.43 -3.60
N SER A 67 -6.54 -29.73 -3.87
CA SER A 67 -7.39 -30.78 -3.29
C SER A 67 -7.29 -30.86 -1.76
N ALA A 68 -6.12 -30.58 -1.20
CA ALA A 68 -5.94 -30.49 0.25
C ALA A 68 -6.62 -29.24 0.84
N LEU A 69 -6.43 -28.07 0.21
CA LEU A 69 -7.03 -26.80 0.64
C LEU A 69 -8.56 -26.82 0.53
N ASN A 70 -9.13 -27.55 -0.44
CA ASN A 70 -10.58 -27.77 -0.56
C ASN A 70 -11.19 -28.43 0.69
N LYS A 71 -10.45 -29.29 1.38
CA LYS A 71 -10.92 -30.00 2.58
C LYS A 71 -10.87 -29.13 3.85
N VAL A 72 -10.16 -28.00 3.82
CA VAL A 72 -10.10 -27.07 4.96
C VAL A 72 -11.40 -26.28 5.05
N SER A 73 -11.99 -26.24 6.25
CA SER A 73 -13.18 -25.42 6.54
C SER A 73 -12.88 -23.93 6.31
N LYS A 74 -13.85 -23.20 5.74
CA LYS A 74 -13.69 -21.79 5.33
C LYS A 74 -14.75 -20.94 6.00
N ASN A 75 -14.30 -19.91 6.72
CA ASN A 75 -15.16 -18.85 7.23
C ASN A 75 -15.22 -17.76 6.18
N TRP A 76 -16.26 -17.79 5.34
CA TRP A 76 -16.40 -16.87 4.22
C TRP A 76 -16.81 -15.48 4.69
N VAL A 77 -16.10 -14.47 4.19
CA VAL A 77 -16.37 -13.05 4.37
C VAL A 77 -16.66 -12.45 3.01
N SER A 78 -17.73 -11.65 2.93
CA SER A 78 -18.07 -10.93 1.71
C SER A 78 -17.05 -9.83 1.44
N TYR A 79 -16.69 -9.62 0.17
CA TYR A 79 -16.01 -8.38 -0.21
C TYR A 79 -16.98 -7.19 -0.31
N GLY A 80 -18.30 -7.44 -0.43
CA GLY A 80 -19.29 -6.37 -0.62
C GLY A 80 -19.00 -5.51 -1.85
N TYR A 81 -18.57 -6.11 -2.97
CA TYR A 81 -18.26 -5.34 -4.18
C TYR A 81 -19.52 -4.75 -4.81
N TYR A 82 -19.33 -3.69 -5.59
CA TYR A 82 -20.41 -2.92 -6.21
C TYR A 82 -20.70 -3.39 -7.64
N SER A 83 -21.98 -3.52 -7.97
CA SER A 83 -22.51 -3.69 -9.33
C SER A 83 -23.79 -2.86 -9.44
N GLY A 84 -24.14 -2.41 -10.65
CA GLY A 84 -25.32 -1.59 -10.91
C GLY A 84 -26.18 -2.14 -12.05
N THR A 85 -27.09 -1.31 -12.55
CA THR A 85 -28.04 -1.68 -13.62
C THR A 85 -27.66 -1.09 -14.98
N GLY A 86 -26.42 -0.63 -15.14
CA GLY A 86 -25.92 0.03 -16.35
C GLY A 86 -26.02 1.56 -16.33
N SER A 87 -26.27 2.18 -15.17
CA SER A 87 -26.36 3.63 -15.04
C SER A 87 -25.72 4.13 -13.75
N TYR A 88 -25.14 5.33 -13.77
CA TYR A 88 -24.62 5.97 -12.57
C TYR A 88 -25.72 6.14 -11.51
N GLY A 89 -25.33 6.14 -10.23
CA GLY A 89 -26.25 6.15 -9.09
C GLY A 89 -26.96 4.82 -8.78
N THR A 90 -26.79 3.77 -9.59
CA THR A 90 -27.45 2.46 -9.39
C THR A 90 -26.58 1.43 -8.64
N MET A 91 -25.34 1.80 -8.32
CA MET A 91 -24.35 0.90 -7.72
C MET A 91 -24.80 0.44 -6.34
N ALA A 92 -24.85 -0.86 -6.14
CA ALA A 92 -25.17 -1.47 -4.86
C ALA A 92 -24.14 -2.53 -4.49
N GLN A 93 -23.85 -2.64 -3.19
CA GLN A 93 -23.02 -3.73 -2.68
C GLN A 93 -23.79 -5.04 -2.73
N GLY A 94 -23.08 -6.13 -3.03
CA GLY A 94 -23.66 -7.46 -2.95
C GLY A 94 -22.66 -8.53 -2.52
N ASP A 95 -23.23 -9.66 -2.12
CA ASP A 95 -22.51 -10.79 -1.55
C ASP A 95 -22.09 -11.82 -2.62
N TRP A 96 -21.66 -11.31 -3.78
CA TRP A 96 -21.37 -12.14 -4.94
C TRP A 96 -19.92 -12.60 -5.01
N MET A 97 -18.97 -11.95 -4.32
CA MET A 97 -17.58 -12.39 -4.19
C MET A 97 -17.20 -12.44 -2.73
N LYS A 98 -16.56 -13.54 -2.33
CA LYS A 98 -16.19 -13.82 -0.94
C LYS A 98 -14.74 -14.27 -0.86
N TYR A 99 -14.14 -14.07 0.30
CA TYR A 99 -12.86 -14.64 0.63
C TYR A 99 -12.89 -15.37 1.97
N ALA A 100 -11.90 -16.24 2.17
CA ALA A 100 -11.61 -16.82 3.47
C ALA A 100 -10.09 -16.90 3.63
N ASP A 101 -9.56 -16.28 4.68
CA ASP A 101 -8.17 -16.42 5.05
C ASP A 101 -8.01 -17.57 6.04
N PHE A 102 -7.04 -18.46 5.80
CA PHE A 102 -6.77 -19.61 6.66
C PHE A 102 -5.31 -20.06 6.56
N THR A 103 -4.88 -20.89 7.51
CA THR A 103 -3.52 -21.46 7.51
C THR A 103 -3.58 -22.95 7.23
N TYR A 104 -2.69 -23.43 6.37
CA TYR A 104 -2.49 -24.84 6.09
C TYR A 104 -0.99 -25.14 6.08
N ASN A 105 -0.55 -26.11 6.90
CA ASN A 105 0.87 -26.47 7.08
C ASN A 105 1.79 -25.26 7.32
N GLY A 106 1.36 -24.34 8.20
CA GLY A 106 2.12 -23.13 8.56
C GLY A 106 2.15 -22.04 7.48
N THR A 107 1.54 -22.25 6.32
CA THR A 107 1.41 -21.23 5.27
C THR A 107 0.01 -20.62 5.28
N LYS A 108 -0.07 -19.30 5.23
CA LYS A 108 -1.34 -18.58 5.13
C LYS A 108 -1.79 -18.49 3.66
N TYR A 109 -3.09 -18.70 3.42
CA TYR A 109 -3.72 -18.63 2.12
C TYR A 109 -4.99 -17.79 2.19
N ARG A 110 -5.36 -17.19 1.05
CA ARG A 110 -6.70 -16.64 0.80
C ARG A 110 -7.42 -17.54 -0.19
N ALA A 111 -8.55 -18.11 0.19
CA ALA A 111 -9.52 -18.65 -0.76
C ALA A 111 -10.39 -17.50 -1.27
N VAL A 112 -10.74 -17.51 -2.55
CA VAL A 112 -11.67 -16.59 -3.19
C VAL A 112 -12.69 -17.39 -3.99
N THR A 113 -13.96 -17.03 -3.88
CA THR A 113 -15.05 -17.57 -4.71
C THR A 113 -15.98 -16.44 -5.10
N PHE A 114 -16.64 -16.57 -6.26
CA PHE A 114 -17.65 -15.62 -6.68
C PHE A 114 -18.75 -16.30 -7.49
N SER A 115 -20.00 -15.86 -7.30
CA SER A 115 -21.18 -16.34 -8.03
C SER A 115 -21.51 -15.50 -9.26
N GLN A 116 -20.97 -14.29 -9.33
CA GLN A 116 -21.08 -13.35 -10.45
C GLN A 116 -19.73 -12.71 -10.74
N TYR A 117 -19.52 -12.27 -11.97
CA TYR A 117 -18.32 -11.52 -12.32
C TYR A 117 -18.34 -10.14 -11.66
N ARG A 118 -17.17 -9.66 -11.27
CA ARG A 118 -16.95 -8.26 -10.93
C ARG A 118 -16.94 -7.45 -12.24
N PRO A 119 -17.86 -6.49 -12.42
CA PRO A 119 -17.92 -5.70 -13.63
C PRO A 119 -16.74 -4.70 -13.69
N VAL A 120 -16.31 -4.35 -14.91
CA VAL A 120 -15.29 -3.32 -15.14
C VAL A 120 -15.73 -2.00 -14.54
N TRP A 121 -17.00 -1.62 -14.64
CA TRP A 121 -17.54 -0.43 -13.99
C TRP A 121 -18.46 -0.81 -12.83
N THR A 122 -18.37 -0.11 -11.70
CA THR A 122 -19.25 -0.40 -10.56
C THR A 122 -20.74 -0.20 -10.86
N SER A 123 -21.08 0.60 -11.87
CA SER A 123 -22.45 0.87 -12.33
C SER A 123 -23.00 -0.18 -13.28
N GLU A 124 -22.17 -1.08 -13.82
CA GLU A 124 -22.59 -2.08 -14.80
C GLU A 124 -23.15 -3.35 -14.16
N LEU A 125 -23.94 -4.07 -14.96
CA LEU A 125 -24.36 -5.43 -14.63
C LEU A 125 -23.16 -6.38 -14.75
N SER A 126 -23.13 -7.40 -13.90
CA SER A 126 -22.20 -8.52 -14.05
C SER A 126 -22.42 -9.25 -15.38
N SER A 127 -21.40 -9.30 -16.23
CA SER A 127 -21.33 -10.17 -17.40
C SER A 127 -19.89 -10.61 -17.67
N SER A 128 -19.70 -11.64 -18.50
CA SER A 128 -18.37 -11.98 -19.02
C SER A 128 -17.82 -10.91 -19.95
N ASP A 129 -18.69 -10.21 -20.67
CA ASP A 129 -18.31 -9.21 -21.68
C ASP A 129 -17.72 -7.94 -21.04
N ASN A 130 -18.03 -7.70 -19.76
CA ASN A 130 -17.58 -6.54 -19.00
C ASN A 130 -16.78 -6.97 -17.75
N SER A 131 -15.91 -7.97 -17.83
CA SER A 131 -15.13 -8.40 -16.68
C SER A 131 -13.71 -8.85 -17.00
N GLU A 132 -12.74 -8.14 -16.42
CA GLU A 132 -11.34 -8.57 -16.47
C GLU A 132 -11.10 -9.87 -15.69
N GLN A 133 -11.99 -10.29 -14.79
CA GLN A 133 -11.88 -11.61 -14.18
C GLN A 133 -12.02 -12.72 -15.24
N TYR A 134 -12.96 -12.54 -16.17
CA TYR A 134 -13.16 -13.46 -17.29
C TYR A 134 -11.96 -13.45 -18.23
N ASP A 135 -11.48 -12.26 -18.60
CA ASP A 135 -10.31 -12.10 -19.48
C ASP A 135 -9.03 -12.70 -18.89
N ASN A 136 -8.90 -12.67 -17.55
CA ASN A 136 -7.82 -13.31 -16.82
C ASN A 136 -8.03 -14.83 -16.55
N GLY A 137 -9.11 -15.43 -17.07
CA GLY A 137 -9.37 -16.87 -16.99
C GLY A 137 -9.92 -17.35 -15.64
N TYR A 138 -10.54 -16.47 -14.86
CA TYR A 138 -11.32 -16.84 -13.67
C TYR A 138 -12.80 -16.98 -14.05
N THR A 139 -13.51 -17.92 -13.45
CA THR A 139 -14.91 -18.23 -13.75
C THR A 139 -15.74 -18.42 -12.47
N PRO A 140 -17.03 -18.02 -12.46
CA PRO A 140 -17.88 -18.13 -11.29
C PRO A 140 -18.04 -19.56 -10.79
N ASN A 141 -18.40 -19.67 -9.51
CA ASN A 141 -18.67 -20.91 -8.78
C ASN A 141 -17.45 -21.84 -8.63
N ASN A 142 -16.25 -21.29 -8.76
CA ASN A 142 -15.00 -21.97 -8.45
C ASN A 142 -14.31 -21.34 -7.23
N ILE A 143 -13.49 -22.14 -6.54
CA ILE A 143 -12.63 -21.64 -5.47
C ILE A 143 -11.20 -21.52 -5.98
N TYR A 144 -10.65 -20.31 -5.90
CA TYR A 144 -9.27 -20.00 -6.21
C TYR A 144 -8.49 -19.77 -4.92
N TYR A 145 -7.25 -20.22 -4.88
CA TYR A 145 -6.39 -20.09 -3.69
C TYR A 145 -5.18 -19.25 -4.03
N PHE A 146 -4.87 -18.30 -3.15
CA PHE A 146 -3.73 -17.41 -3.28
C PHE A 146 -2.84 -17.53 -2.06
N LYS A 147 -1.54 -17.69 -2.27
CA LYS A 147 -0.57 -17.78 -1.18
C LYS A 147 -0.29 -16.37 -0.63
N TYR A 148 -0.26 -16.23 0.69
CA TYR A 148 0.29 -15.02 1.30
C TYR A 148 1.81 -15.04 1.16
N GLU A 149 2.32 -13.97 0.57
CA GLU A 149 3.75 -13.80 0.33
C GLU A 149 4.18 -12.42 0.84
N PRO A 150 5.45 -12.26 1.26
CA PRO A 150 5.97 -10.96 1.66
C PRO A 150 5.74 -9.91 0.57
N LEU A 151 5.28 -8.73 0.98
CA LEU A 151 5.18 -7.60 0.06
C LEU A 151 6.58 -7.04 -0.17
N LYS A 152 6.95 -6.89 -1.43
CA LYS A 152 8.20 -6.27 -1.86
C LYS A 152 7.98 -4.79 -2.08
N TRP A 153 8.84 -3.97 -1.50
CA TRP A 153 8.74 -2.52 -1.53
C TRP A 153 10.02 -1.92 -2.09
N ARG A 154 9.88 -1.08 -3.11
CA ARG A 154 10.95 -0.26 -3.66
C ARG A 154 11.11 1.01 -2.86
N ILE A 155 12.33 1.30 -2.44
CA ILE A 155 12.65 2.52 -1.70
C ILE A 155 12.68 3.71 -2.65
N LEU A 156 11.83 4.69 -2.38
CA LEU A 156 11.77 5.97 -3.10
C LEU A 156 12.62 7.03 -2.40
N ASN A 157 12.63 7.05 -1.07
CA ASN A 157 13.48 7.93 -0.29
C ASN A 157 13.93 7.25 1.02
N PRO A 158 15.21 6.87 1.17
CA PRO A 158 15.70 6.16 2.34
C PRO A 158 15.70 7.00 3.62
N SER A 159 15.87 8.34 3.54
CA SER A 159 15.92 9.19 4.75
C SER A 159 14.57 9.35 5.42
N THR A 160 13.49 9.18 4.66
CA THR A 160 12.10 9.27 5.16
C THR A 160 11.42 7.90 5.24
N GLY A 161 12.13 6.82 4.87
CA GLY A 161 11.58 5.47 4.78
C GLY A 161 10.43 5.35 3.76
N PHE A 162 10.38 6.23 2.76
CA PHE A 162 9.31 6.28 1.78
C PHE A 162 9.48 5.16 0.74
N VAL A 163 8.45 4.33 0.60
CA VAL A 163 8.46 3.15 -0.24
C VAL A 163 7.18 2.99 -1.05
N ILE A 164 7.25 2.27 -2.16
CA ILE A 164 6.10 1.82 -2.97
C ILE A 164 6.19 0.31 -3.20
N CYS A 165 5.06 -0.40 -3.19
CA CYS A 165 5.02 -1.82 -3.58
C CYS A 165 5.69 -2.02 -4.94
N GLU A 166 6.39 -3.13 -5.19
CA GLU A 166 7.01 -3.39 -6.49
C GLU A 166 5.96 -3.84 -7.53
N SER A 167 5.02 -4.66 -7.08
CA SER A 167 3.91 -5.18 -7.88
C SER A 167 2.61 -4.42 -7.62
N ILE A 168 1.68 -4.51 -8.57
CA ILE A 168 0.27 -4.19 -8.34
C ILE A 168 -0.33 -5.37 -7.55
N ILE A 169 -0.83 -5.08 -6.35
CA ILE A 169 -1.23 -6.12 -5.37
C ILE A 169 -2.74 -6.38 -5.33
N ASP A 170 -3.53 -5.47 -5.88
CA ASP A 170 -5.00 -5.53 -5.91
C ASP A 170 -5.52 -4.66 -7.06
N SER A 171 -6.83 -4.67 -7.29
CA SER A 171 -7.53 -3.84 -8.28
C SER A 171 -8.82 -3.30 -7.66
N GLN A 172 -9.01 -1.98 -7.71
CA GLN A 172 -10.14 -1.31 -7.04
C GLN A 172 -10.58 -0.07 -7.82
N ALA A 173 -11.86 0.27 -7.69
CA ALA A 173 -12.34 1.59 -8.07
C ALA A 173 -11.71 2.65 -7.15
N TYR A 174 -11.51 3.85 -7.70
CA TYR A 174 -11.12 5.00 -6.89
C TYR A 174 -12.29 5.39 -5.97
N SER A 175 -13.48 5.52 -6.56
CA SER A 175 -14.75 5.72 -5.87
C SER A 175 -15.72 4.62 -6.29
N ASN A 176 -16.23 3.86 -5.33
CA ASN A 176 -17.18 2.77 -5.58
C ASN A 176 -18.53 3.29 -6.11
N THR A 177 -18.88 4.51 -5.71
CA THR A 177 -20.12 5.20 -6.06
C THR A 177 -19.82 6.51 -6.80
N VAL A 178 -20.71 6.88 -7.71
CA VAL A 178 -20.64 8.01 -8.63
C VAL A 178 -22.06 8.42 -9.00
N TYR A 179 -22.41 9.67 -8.73
CA TYR A 179 -23.73 10.27 -8.99
C TYR A 179 -23.54 11.51 -9.87
N GLY A 180 -24.38 11.67 -10.90
CA GLY A 180 -24.37 12.85 -11.75
C GLY A 180 -25.41 13.87 -11.31
N SER A 181 -25.04 15.15 -11.24
CA SER A 181 -26.01 16.25 -11.23
C SER A 181 -26.23 16.73 -12.67
N TYR A 182 -27.48 16.91 -13.06
CA TYR A 182 -27.86 17.16 -14.45
C TYR A 182 -28.35 18.60 -14.66
N GLU A 183 -27.94 19.19 -15.77
CA GLU A 183 -28.50 20.43 -16.27
C GLU A 183 -29.93 20.21 -16.81
N PRO A 184 -30.74 21.28 -17.00
CA PRO A 184 -32.09 21.15 -17.54
C PRO A 184 -32.18 20.50 -18.93
N ASP A 185 -31.09 20.53 -19.71
CA ASP A 185 -30.99 19.88 -21.02
C ASP A 185 -30.61 18.39 -20.96
N GLY A 186 -30.41 17.85 -19.75
CA GLY A 186 -30.04 16.47 -19.49
C GLY A 186 -28.55 16.16 -19.60
N SER A 187 -27.69 17.16 -19.87
CA SER A 187 -26.25 17.00 -19.78
C SER A 187 -25.79 16.90 -18.32
N VAL A 188 -24.70 16.17 -18.05
CA VAL A 188 -24.14 16.08 -16.71
C VAL A 188 -23.28 17.30 -16.46
N SER A 189 -23.58 18.01 -15.37
CA SER A 189 -22.86 19.19 -14.91
C SER A 189 -21.62 18.79 -14.09
N VAL A 190 -21.82 17.90 -13.10
CA VAL A 190 -20.82 17.54 -12.10
C VAL A 190 -21.05 16.11 -11.62
N TRP A 191 -19.95 15.42 -11.30
CA TRP A 191 -19.96 14.07 -10.75
C TRP A 191 -19.53 14.05 -9.28
N TRP A 192 -20.23 13.26 -8.48
CA TRP A 192 -20.11 13.21 -7.02
C TRP A 192 -19.90 11.78 -6.55
N ASN A 193 -19.17 11.56 -5.45
CA ASN A 193 -18.99 10.19 -4.90
C ASN A 193 -20.12 9.76 -3.96
N ASP A 194 -21.01 10.68 -3.58
CA ASP A 194 -22.14 10.46 -2.68
C ASP A 194 -23.48 10.94 -3.28
N ALA A 195 -24.58 10.38 -2.79
CA ALA A 195 -25.92 10.67 -3.31
C ALA A 195 -26.43 12.05 -2.88
N GLU A 196 -25.83 12.62 -1.83
CA GLU A 196 -26.12 13.94 -1.28
C GLU A 196 -25.38 15.06 -2.04
N TYR A 197 -24.55 14.71 -3.03
CA TYR A 197 -23.79 15.64 -3.87
C TYR A 197 -22.89 16.57 -3.05
N THR A 198 -22.12 16.00 -2.11
CA THR A 198 -21.27 16.76 -1.18
C THR A 198 -19.79 16.75 -1.54
N HIS A 199 -19.30 15.68 -2.16
CA HIS A 199 -17.90 15.54 -2.56
C HIS A 199 -17.77 15.08 -4.02
N TYR A 200 -16.87 15.71 -4.77
CA TYR A 200 -16.61 15.32 -6.16
C TYR A 200 -16.21 13.84 -6.25
N ALA A 201 -16.55 13.20 -7.37
CA ALA A 201 -16.30 11.78 -7.56
C ALA A 201 -14.79 11.42 -7.48
N ASN A 202 -13.91 12.37 -7.82
CA ASN A 202 -12.46 12.28 -7.75
C ASN A 202 -11.83 12.76 -6.43
N ASP A 203 -12.63 13.15 -5.43
CA ASP A 203 -12.10 13.61 -4.14
C ASP A 203 -11.39 12.46 -3.39
N TYR A 204 -10.07 12.56 -3.20
CA TYR A 204 -9.27 11.51 -2.56
C TYR A 204 -9.63 11.33 -1.08
N ALA A 205 -9.86 12.42 -0.36
CA ALA A 205 -10.09 12.43 1.09
C ALA A 205 -11.30 11.57 1.48
N THR A 206 -12.36 11.60 0.68
CA THR A 206 -13.60 10.85 0.88
C THR A 206 -13.73 9.60 -0.01
N SER A 207 -12.75 9.37 -0.90
CA SER A 207 -12.75 8.20 -1.80
C SER A 207 -12.77 6.85 -1.05
N SER A 208 -13.47 5.88 -1.63
CA SER A 208 -13.49 4.51 -1.10
C SER A 208 -12.12 3.83 -1.18
N ILE A 209 -11.27 4.20 -2.15
CA ILE A 209 -9.92 3.64 -2.24
C ILE A 209 -9.04 4.04 -1.05
N ARG A 210 -9.15 5.30 -0.59
CA ARG A 210 -8.41 5.76 0.60
C ARG A 210 -8.87 5.03 1.85
N ALA A 211 -10.18 4.84 2.01
CA ALA A 211 -10.75 4.08 3.12
C ALA A 211 -10.22 2.64 3.12
N TRP A 212 -10.30 1.95 1.97
CA TRP A 212 -9.78 0.58 1.83
C TRP A 212 -8.28 0.47 2.12
N LEU A 213 -7.46 1.42 1.65
CA LEU A 213 -6.01 1.43 1.89
C LEU A 213 -5.66 1.52 3.38
N ASN A 214 -6.39 2.35 4.14
CA ASN A 214 -6.10 2.64 5.54
C ASN A 214 -6.85 1.76 6.55
N ASP A 215 -7.83 0.98 6.09
CA ASP A 215 -8.55 0.01 6.89
C ASP A 215 -8.25 -1.42 6.43
N ASP A 216 -9.01 -1.95 5.47
CA ASP A 216 -8.94 -3.34 5.00
C ASP A 216 -7.52 -3.77 4.62
N PHE A 217 -6.86 -3.03 3.73
CA PHE A 217 -5.51 -3.37 3.26
C PHE A 217 -4.51 -3.27 4.41
N TYR A 218 -4.49 -2.15 5.15
CA TYR A 218 -3.58 -1.95 6.27
C TYR A 218 -3.74 -3.03 7.35
N ASN A 219 -4.97 -3.41 7.66
CA ASN A 219 -5.29 -4.42 8.67
C ASN A 219 -4.99 -5.84 8.21
N THR A 220 -5.09 -6.11 6.90
CA THR A 220 -4.76 -7.41 6.31
C THR A 220 -3.26 -7.60 6.13
N ALA A 221 -2.57 -6.56 5.64
CA ALA A 221 -1.19 -6.67 5.15
C ALA A 221 -0.14 -6.66 6.25
N PHE A 222 -0.41 -6.01 7.39
CA PHE A 222 0.59 -5.76 8.42
C PHE A 222 0.20 -6.34 9.78
N SER A 223 1.16 -6.99 10.44
CA SER A 223 1.00 -7.43 11.82
C SER A 223 0.92 -6.25 12.79
N SER A 224 0.42 -6.46 14.01
CA SER A 224 0.40 -5.43 15.04
C SER A 224 1.78 -4.82 15.31
N SER A 225 2.85 -5.61 15.26
CA SER A 225 4.23 -5.11 15.43
C SER A 225 4.74 -4.33 14.22
N GLN A 226 4.35 -4.69 13.00
CA GLN A 226 4.70 -3.92 11.80
C GLN A 226 3.96 -2.59 11.77
N LYS A 227 2.70 -2.56 12.18
CA LYS A 227 1.86 -1.36 12.24
C LYS A 227 2.47 -0.23 13.07
N THR A 228 3.19 -0.55 14.15
CA THR A 228 3.89 0.46 14.98
C THR A 228 5.04 1.14 14.24
N SER A 229 5.57 0.50 13.19
CA SER A 229 6.66 1.03 12.38
C SER A 229 6.16 1.80 11.14
N ILE A 230 4.84 1.88 10.92
CA ILE A 230 4.27 2.63 9.79
C ILE A 230 3.92 4.05 10.27
N LEU A 231 4.58 5.03 9.65
CA LEU A 231 4.38 6.45 9.96
C LEU A 231 3.07 6.96 9.35
N THR A 232 2.44 7.90 10.05
CA THR A 232 1.37 8.69 9.45
C THR A 232 2.00 9.74 8.56
N SER A 233 1.55 9.82 7.31
CA SER A 233 2.05 10.77 6.32
C SER A 233 1.00 11.85 6.07
N GLU A 234 1.40 13.11 6.23
CA GLU A 234 0.63 14.24 5.71
C GLU A 234 0.75 14.25 4.18
N LEU A 235 -0.39 14.17 3.49
CA LEU A 235 -0.44 14.11 2.03
C LEU A 235 -1.12 15.34 1.45
N ASN A 236 -0.42 16.00 0.54
CA ASN A 236 -0.94 17.12 -0.21
C ASN A 236 -1.69 16.62 -1.45
N ASN A 237 -3.02 16.60 -1.42
CA ASN A 237 -3.89 15.97 -2.43
C ASN A 237 -4.30 16.93 -3.56
N ARG A 238 -3.33 17.66 -4.11
CA ARG A 238 -3.58 18.55 -5.25
C ARG A 238 -3.85 17.76 -6.52
N ALA A 239 -4.67 18.34 -7.38
CA ALA A 239 -4.82 17.94 -8.76
C ALA A 239 -3.46 17.98 -9.49
N CYS A 240 -3.38 17.29 -10.62
CA CYS A 240 -2.14 17.19 -11.41
C CYS A 240 -1.63 18.53 -11.96
N SER A 241 -2.51 19.54 -12.06
CA SER A 241 -2.23 20.87 -12.56
C SER A 241 -2.92 21.93 -11.71
N THR A 242 -2.27 23.08 -11.53
CA THR A 242 -2.89 24.24 -10.86
C THR A 242 -4.08 24.80 -11.63
N ALA A 243 -4.23 24.48 -12.92
CA ALA A 243 -5.41 24.84 -13.69
C ALA A 243 -6.68 24.09 -13.23
N TYR A 244 -6.51 22.99 -12.49
CA TYR A 244 -7.58 22.10 -12.02
C TYR A 244 -7.71 22.15 -10.50
N SER A 245 -7.28 23.26 -9.86
CA SER A 245 -7.25 23.38 -8.40
C SER A 245 -8.64 23.33 -7.74
N GLU A 246 -9.72 23.47 -8.52
CA GLU A 246 -11.08 23.24 -8.03
C GLU A 246 -11.31 21.77 -7.60
N TYR A 247 -10.53 20.84 -8.13
CA TYR A 247 -10.53 19.42 -7.76
C TYR A 247 -9.41 19.05 -6.79
N ASP A 248 -8.74 20.04 -6.17
CA ASP A 248 -7.84 19.77 -5.05
C ASP A 248 -8.65 19.14 -3.90
N SER A 249 -8.21 17.98 -3.44
CA SER A 249 -8.80 17.33 -2.28
C SER A 249 -8.16 17.82 -0.99
N ALA A 250 -8.88 17.71 0.13
CA ALA A 250 -8.35 18.08 1.44
C ALA A 250 -7.05 17.35 1.78
N THR A 251 -6.17 17.98 2.56
CA THR A 251 -4.98 17.32 3.11
C THR A 251 -5.39 16.16 4.00
N THR A 252 -4.75 15.00 3.82
CA THR A 252 -5.03 13.78 4.59
C THR A 252 -3.82 13.31 5.38
N TYR A 253 -4.06 12.45 6.37
CA TYR A 253 -3.05 11.88 7.27
C TYR A 253 -3.12 10.36 7.21
N ASP A 254 -2.37 9.77 6.30
CA ASP A 254 -2.58 8.39 5.88
C ASP A 254 -1.40 7.49 6.26
N LYS A 255 -1.69 6.23 6.61
CA LYS A 255 -0.70 5.18 6.85
C LYS A 255 -0.26 4.53 5.54
N VAL A 256 -1.21 4.32 4.65
CA VAL A 256 -1.00 3.73 3.32
C VAL A 256 -1.75 4.58 2.30
N PHE A 257 -1.13 4.83 1.17
CA PHE A 257 -1.67 5.76 0.16
C PHE A 257 -1.25 5.38 -1.26
N LEU A 258 -1.88 6.02 -2.25
CA LEU A 258 -1.41 6.01 -3.63
C LEU A 258 -0.42 7.15 -3.84
N LEU A 259 0.55 7.00 -4.74
CA LEU A 259 1.37 8.15 -5.14
C LEU A 259 0.52 9.20 -5.87
N SER A 260 0.91 10.47 -5.78
CA SER A 260 0.39 11.54 -6.64
C SER A 260 1.00 11.49 -8.04
N TYR A 261 0.41 12.26 -8.93
CA TYR A 261 0.98 12.57 -10.24
C TYR A 261 2.41 13.11 -10.13
N SER A 262 2.64 14.12 -9.27
CA SER A 262 3.94 14.73 -9.08
C SER A 262 4.99 13.79 -8.47
N GLU A 263 4.58 12.86 -7.59
CA GLU A 263 5.47 11.84 -7.03
C GLU A 263 5.92 10.84 -8.09
N MET A 264 5.05 10.48 -9.04
CA MET A 264 5.40 9.63 -10.19
C MET A 264 6.28 10.33 -11.24
N GLN A 265 6.34 11.66 -11.25
CA GLN A 265 7.26 12.43 -12.09
C GLN A 265 8.64 12.62 -11.47
N ASN A 266 8.79 12.32 -10.17
CA ASN A 266 10.00 12.64 -9.44
C ASN A 266 11.16 11.68 -9.79
N THR A 267 12.13 12.20 -10.53
CA THR A 267 13.32 11.44 -10.94
C THR A 267 14.22 11.04 -9.78
N ALA A 268 14.20 11.79 -8.67
CA ALA A 268 14.94 11.43 -7.45
C ALA A 268 14.39 10.17 -6.77
N TYR A 269 13.13 9.81 -7.04
CA TYR A 269 12.51 8.55 -6.61
C TYR A 269 12.78 7.39 -7.58
N GLY A 270 13.59 7.62 -8.61
CA GLY A 270 13.92 6.64 -9.64
C GLY A 270 12.94 6.60 -10.82
N PHE A 271 11.97 7.52 -10.90
CA PHE A 271 11.00 7.59 -12.01
C PHE A 271 11.50 8.42 -13.20
N SER A 272 12.70 8.10 -13.69
CA SER A 272 13.35 8.84 -14.79
C SER A 272 12.80 8.55 -16.18
N SER A 273 11.93 7.56 -16.34
CA SER A 273 11.35 7.15 -17.62
C SER A 273 10.01 6.43 -17.42
N SER A 274 9.24 6.26 -18.49
CA SER A 274 8.00 5.48 -18.44
C SER A 274 8.26 4.04 -18.00
N SER A 275 9.33 3.40 -18.50
CA SER A 275 9.72 2.05 -18.08
C SER A 275 9.96 1.92 -16.57
N ALA A 276 10.46 2.98 -15.90
CA ALA A 276 10.67 2.96 -14.46
C ALA A 276 9.36 2.95 -13.64
N ARG A 277 8.25 3.39 -14.24
CA ARG A 277 6.91 3.46 -13.63
C ARG A 277 6.06 2.22 -13.89
N GLN A 278 6.41 1.40 -14.88
CA GLN A 278 5.69 0.18 -15.22
C GLN A 278 5.65 -0.80 -14.04
N ALA A 279 4.52 -1.50 -13.88
CA ALA A 279 4.33 -2.53 -12.86
C ALA A 279 3.54 -3.71 -13.43
N LYS A 280 3.81 -4.92 -12.89
CA LYS A 280 3.03 -6.12 -13.17
C LYS A 280 2.07 -6.39 -12.01
N GLY A 281 0.89 -6.91 -12.32
CA GLY A 281 -0.06 -7.43 -11.35
C GLY A 281 0.32 -8.81 -10.82
N THR A 282 -0.03 -9.06 -9.56
CA THR A 282 -0.06 -10.41 -8.99
C THR A 282 -1.23 -11.21 -9.55
N ASP A 283 -1.22 -12.54 -9.40
CA ASP A 283 -2.38 -13.35 -9.81
C ASP A 283 -3.63 -13.02 -8.98
N TYR A 284 -3.43 -12.67 -7.71
CA TYR A 284 -4.51 -12.18 -6.86
C TYR A 284 -5.12 -10.88 -7.41
N ALA A 285 -4.31 -9.91 -7.82
CA ALA A 285 -4.83 -8.67 -8.43
C ALA A 285 -5.67 -8.95 -9.70
N LYS A 286 -5.24 -9.90 -10.54
CA LYS A 286 -6.03 -10.38 -11.70
C LYS A 286 -7.37 -10.99 -11.27
N CYS A 287 -7.39 -11.78 -10.20
CA CYS A 287 -8.62 -12.32 -9.63
C CYS A 287 -9.53 -11.23 -9.06
N GLN A 288 -8.96 -10.11 -8.61
CA GLN A 288 -9.71 -8.92 -8.17
C GLN A 288 -10.20 -8.07 -9.34
N GLY A 289 -9.89 -8.42 -10.60
CA GLY A 289 -10.35 -7.72 -11.81
C GLY A 289 -9.33 -6.81 -12.46
N LEU A 290 -8.03 -6.97 -12.20
CA LEU A 290 -6.99 -6.14 -12.83
C LEU A 290 -6.93 -6.36 -14.35
N ARG A 291 -6.98 -5.28 -15.13
CA ARG A 291 -6.67 -5.32 -16.57
C ARG A 291 -5.20 -5.61 -16.82
N VAL A 292 -4.91 -6.60 -17.67
CA VAL A 292 -3.54 -6.97 -18.06
C VAL A 292 -3.40 -6.87 -19.57
N TYR A 293 -2.45 -6.05 -20.04
CA TYR A 293 -2.18 -5.93 -21.47
C TYR A 293 -1.27 -7.07 -21.94
N SER A 294 -1.71 -7.79 -22.98
CA SER A 294 -1.11 -9.04 -23.45
C SER A 294 0.29 -8.91 -24.03
N SER A 295 0.70 -7.71 -24.46
CA SER A 295 2.00 -7.48 -25.09
C SER A 295 3.17 -7.48 -24.11
N ASP A 296 2.95 -7.10 -22.84
CA ASP A 296 4.03 -6.93 -21.85
C ASP A 296 3.67 -7.33 -20.40
N GLU A 297 2.46 -7.86 -20.20
CA GLU A 297 1.87 -8.23 -18.90
C GLU A 297 1.87 -7.07 -17.88
N ARG A 298 1.88 -5.82 -18.37
CA ARG A 298 1.79 -4.62 -17.54
C ARG A 298 0.34 -4.17 -17.43
N SER A 299 0.09 -3.42 -16.37
CA SER A 299 -1.24 -2.93 -16.04
C SER A 299 -1.21 -1.45 -15.71
N PRO A 300 -2.30 -0.72 -16.01
CA PRO A 300 -2.44 0.65 -15.54
C PRO A 300 -2.67 0.66 -14.03
N GLN A 301 -2.30 1.74 -13.36
CA GLN A 301 -2.42 1.89 -11.91
C GLN A 301 -2.97 3.26 -11.52
N ARG A 302 -3.76 3.32 -10.44
CA ARG A 302 -4.37 4.56 -9.95
C ARG A 302 -3.37 5.43 -9.20
N LEU A 303 -3.54 6.75 -9.34
CA LEU A 303 -2.89 7.77 -8.51
C LEU A 303 -3.94 8.52 -7.69
N ARG A 304 -3.51 9.21 -6.62
CA ARG A 304 -4.41 10.01 -5.77
C ARG A 304 -4.72 11.42 -6.29
N SER A 305 -4.02 11.87 -7.32
CA SER A 305 -4.25 13.21 -7.88
C SER A 305 -5.51 13.21 -8.76
N ALA A 306 -6.37 14.19 -8.55
CA ALA A 306 -7.45 14.53 -9.47
C ALA A 306 -6.92 15.14 -10.79
N ASP A 307 -7.78 15.18 -11.80
CA ASP A 307 -7.52 15.81 -13.10
C ASP A 307 -8.64 16.82 -13.47
N TYR A 308 -8.76 17.19 -14.75
CA TYR A 308 -9.57 18.30 -15.25
C TYR A 308 -11.09 18.20 -15.10
N ASP A 309 -11.63 17.09 -14.57
CA ASP A 309 -13.06 16.89 -14.36
C ASP A 309 -13.29 16.18 -13.02
N SER A 310 -14.42 16.50 -12.38
CA SER A 310 -14.94 15.89 -11.15
C SER A 310 -14.98 14.35 -11.14
N ILE A 311 -15.00 13.68 -12.29
CA ILE A 311 -14.98 12.20 -12.40
C ILE A 311 -13.62 11.61 -12.75
N TYR A 312 -12.60 12.44 -12.98
CA TYR A 312 -11.29 11.99 -13.42
C TYR A 312 -10.22 12.05 -12.33
N ALA A 313 -9.50 10.94 -12.19
CA ALA A 313 -8.29 10.83 -11.41
C ALA A 313 -7.13 10.37 -12.31
N CYS A 314 -5.92 10.81 -11.99
CA CYS A 314 -4.73 10.43 -12.74
C CYS A 314 -4.41 8.94 -12.60
N ILE A 315 -3.81 8.39 -13.64
CA ILE A 315 -3.28 7.03 -13.65
C ILE A 315 -1.84 7.04 -14.15
N VAL A 316 -1.16 5.91 -13.99
CA VAL A 316 -0.05 5.53 -14.88
C VAL A 316 -0.58 4.48 -15.84
N SER A 317 -0.37 4.64 -17.14
CA SER A 317 -0.72 3.60 -18.12
C SER A 317 0.16 2.34 -17.97
N ASN A 318 -0.22 1.26 -18.67
CA ASN A 318 0.55 0.03 -18.71
C ASN A 318 1.98 0.21 -19.26
N ASN A 319 2.19 1.13 -20.20
CA ASN A 319 3.52 1.46 -20.72
C ASN A 319 4.30 2.43 -19.81
N GLY A 320 3.71 2.85 -18.69
CA GLY A 320 4.34 3.73 -17.70
C GLY A 320 4.23 5.23 -18.03
N ASP A 321 3.46 5.60 -19.05
CA ASP A 321 3.25 7.00 -19.43
C ASP A 321 2.34 7.72 -18.43
N LEU A 322 2.51 9.04 -18.38
CA LEU A 322 1.75 9.99 -17.56
C LEU A 322 1.04 11.06 -18.41
N ASN A 323 1.28 11.09 -19.74
CA ASN A 323 0.70 12.09 -20.63
C ASN A 323 -0.74 11.72 -21.03
N ASN A 324 -1.72 12.59 -20.75
CA ASN A 324 -3.15 12.42 -21.11
C ASN A 324 -3.84 11.19 -20.51
N LEU A 325 -3.48 10.82 -19.29
CA LEU A 325 -3.95 9.58 -18.66
C LEU A 325 -4.61 9.89 -17.34
N CYS A 326 -5.67 10.68 -17.38
CA CYS A 326 -6.71 10.60 -16.38
C CYS A 326 -7.77 9.62 -16.86
N TRP A 327 -8.44 8.97 -15.93
CA TRP A 327 -9.54 8.09 -16.24
C TRP A 327 -10.62 8.18 -15.20
N TYR A 328 -11.79 7.65 -15.54
CA TYR A 328 -12.93 7.60 -14.65
C TYR A 328 -12.57 6.94 -13.30
N VAL A 329 -13.24 7.38 -12.26
CA VAL A 329 -13.00 6.91 -10.87
C VAL A 329 -13.68 5.58 -10.55
N SER A 330 -14.77 5.24 -11.24
CA SER A 330 -15.58 4.03 -11.01
C SER A 330 -15.11 2.71 -11.63
N PRO A 331 -14.21 2.68 -12.65
CA PRO A 331 -13.69 1.41 -13.14
C PRO A 331 -12.92 0.62 -12.08
N THR A 332 -13.13 -0.68 -12.00
CA THR A 332 -12.52 -1.57 -11.01
C THR A 332 -11.24 -2.25 -11.52
N ASP A 333 -10.89 -2.02 -12.79
CA ASP A 333 -9.85 -2.71 -13.55
C ASP A 333 -8.44 -2.10 -13.44
N PHE A 334 -8.31 -1.01 -12.68
CA PHE A 334 -7.03 -0.35 -12.46
C PHE A 334 -6.31 -0.87 -11.23
N GLY A 335 -5.00 -1.08 -11.40
CA GLY A 335 -4.13 -1.61 -10.38
C GLY A 335 -3.89 -0.69 -9.21
N ILE A 336 -3.80 -1.30 -8.04
CA ILE A 336 -3.41 -0.63 -6.80
C ILE A 336 -1.97 -0.98 -6.45
N ARG A 337 -1.13 0.05 -6.39
CA ARG A 337 0.27 -0.03 -6.01
C ARG A 337 0.52 0.85 -4.78
N PRO A 338 0.29 0.31 -3.56
CA PRO A 338 0.36 1.07 -2.33
C PRO A 338 1.74 1.67 -2.08
N ALA A 339 1.78 2.79 -1.39
CA ALA A 339 2.96 3.45 -0.86
C ALA A 339 2.76 3.76 0.63
N LEU A 340 3.87 3.84 1.37
CA LEU A 340 3.87 4.16 2.81
C LEU A 340 5.25 4.67 3.25
N LYS A 341 5.33 5.15 4.50
CA LYS A 341 6.59 5.52 5.15
C LYS A 341 6.88 4.61 6.34
N ILE A 342 8.04 3.95 6.34
CA ILE A 342 8.50 3.06 7.41
C ILE A 342 9.47 3.81 8.33
N SER A 343 9.18 3.85 9.63
CA SER A 343 10.07 4.44 10.63
C SER A 343 11.39 3.68 10.69
N ASN A 344 12.51 4.40 10.74
CA ASN A 344 13.86 3.86 10.95
C ASN A 344 14.13 2.61 10.09
N LEU A 345 14.09 2.76 8.77
CA LEU A 345 14.11 1.65 7.81
C LEU A 345 15.24 0.64 8.08
N SER A 346 16.45 1.10 8.40
CA SER A 346 17.61 0.25 8.71
C SER A 346 17.48 -0.57 10.00
N SER A 347 16.74 -0.11 11.00
CA SER A 347 16.48 -0.89 12.23
C SER A 347 15.27 -1.79 12.07
N THR A 348 14.24 -1.33 11.35
CA THR A 348 12.99 -2.06 11.15
C THR A 348 13.19 -3.23 10.18
N ILE A 349 14.05 -3.05 9.18
CA ILE A 349 14.41 -4.08 8.20
C ILE A 349 15.94 -4.07 8.10
N PRO A 350 16.65 -4.94 8.82
CA PRO A 350 18.09 -5.05 8.67
C PRO A 350 18.45 -5.64 7.30
N LYS A 351 19.33 -4.97 6.54
CA LYS A 351 19.81 -5.49 5.25
C LYS A 351 20.56 -6.80 5.49
N SER A 352 20.11 -7.91 4.89
CA SER A 352 20.79 -9.19 5.04
C SER A 352 22.25 -9.07 4.56
N GLY A 353 23.18 -9.56 5.38
CA GLY A 353 24.57 -9.68 5.00
C GLY A 353 24.68 -10.71 3.89
N GLY A 354 24.83 -10.28 2.63
CA GLY A 354 25.20 -11.19 1.56
C GLY A 354 26.45 -11.96 1.98
N SER A 355 26.28 -13.26 2.25
CA SER A 355 27.38 -14.19 2.42
C SER A 355 28.07 -14.29 1.08
N GLY A 356 29.14 -13.51 0.90
CA GLY A 356 30.07 -13.70 -0.20
C GLY A 356 30.66 -15.08 -0.07
N SER A 357 30.26 -15.99 -0.96
CA SER A 357 30.98 -17.24 -1.18
C SER A 357 32.37 -16.85 -1.67
N SER A 358 33.35 -16.85 -0.77
CA SER A 358 34.75 -16.89 -1.17
C SER A 358 34.97 -18.23 -1.85
N SER A 359 35.01 -18.23 -3.18
CA SER A 359 35.64 -19.30 -3.93
C SER A 359 37.13 -19.27 -3.59
N GLY A 360 37.50 -20.00 -2.55
CA GLY A 360 38.88 -20.31 -2.23
C GLY A 360 39.42 -21.25 -3.29
N ASN A 361 40.42 -20.78 -4.03
CA ASN A 361 41.33 -21.65 -4.76
C ASN A 361 42.01 -22.61 -3.79
N SER A 362 41.99 -23.90 -4.10
CA SER A 362 43.06 -24.86 -3.86
C SER A 362 42.96 -25.96 -4.89
#